data_AF-A0A2M7QJF0-F1
#
_entry.id   AF-A0A2M7QJF0-F1
#
_cell.length_a   1.000
_cell.length_b   1.000
_cell.length_c   1.000
_cell.angle_alpha   90.00
_cell.angle_beta   90.00
_cell.angle_gamma   90.00
#
_symmetry.space_group_name_H-M   'P 1'
#
loop_
_entity.id
_entity.type
_entity.pdbx_description
1 polymer ?
#
loop_
_entity_poly.entity_id
_entity_poly.type
_entity_poly.pdbx_seq_one_letter_code
_entity_poly.pdbx_strand_id
1 'polypeptide(L)'
;MKKIILGSVIILLIIITLIIVISNALRYKLGQQLNQSSLPTLAPHNIPSSKNNIKTSSSQNPQTNQTNSINNTATNSNKAQNTQTDIQSQNSQFQILAPSNPKLISQKDKDNMQYLNNFIPYDTEDFSIDYSSILNKYIVATKGGNGESAFSHWAKENSLLDTLNNKNIAIISNKTIQEVHTLLPPELQPTQDPQENTSTQQKQISLLLNLFNVFFSIPDTATMSFNYDVPTPTPTAYLQPSIFNPPFSSFPSSSQPSTNPQTGGDYIYFSQCEEPYREYPLTSSKTICQCGCGPTTVSMILSSYLGRSITPPDVVEIYKSQGRAQCGTSLGSAKKIMGEQGVKISDYIVPYNENGYKIEDVANDMKSYVKNGWTIFVL
;
A
#
# COMPACT_ATOMS: atom_id res chain seq x y z
N MET A 1 -4.32 -37.55 -47.22
CA MET A 1 -3.66 -36.88 -46.08
C MET A 1 -3.18 -35.45 -46.39
N LYS A 2 -2.40 -35.18 -47.44
CA LYS A 2 -1.89 -33.82 -47.74
C LYS A 2 -2.97 -32.72 -47.85
N LYS A 3 -4.15 -33.03 -48.42
CA LYS A 3 -5.28 -32.08 -48.53
C LYS A 3 -5.92 -31.71 -47.19
N ILE A 4 -5.89 -32.61 -46.20
CA ILE A 4 -6.48 -32.37 -44.87
C ILE A 4 -5.55 -31.47 -44.03
N ILE A 5 -4.24 -31.70 -44.10
CA ILE A 5 -3.23 -30.87 -43.44
C ILE A 5 -3.28 -29.44 -43.98
N LEU A 6 -3.38 -29.27 -45.31
CA LEU A 6 -3.48 -27.96 -45.93
C LEU A 6 -4.74 -27.20 -45.48
N GLY A 7 -5.88 -27.89 -45.37
CA GLY A 7 -7.12 -27.30 -44.84
C GLY A 7 -6.98 -26.82 -43.40
N SER A 8 -6.34 -27.61 -42.52
CA SER A 8 -6.13 -27.24 -41.12
C SER A 8 -5.24 -26.00 -40.95
N VAL A 9 -4.21 -25.86 -41.78
CA VAL A 9 -3.29 -24.70 -41.71
C VAL A 9 -4.00 -23.41 -42.16
N ILE A 10 -4.84 -23.48 -43.19
CA ILE A 10 -5.62 -22.34 -43.67
C ILE A 10 -6.61 -21.86 -42.59
N ILE A 11 -7.31 -22.80 -41.93
CA ILE A 11 -8.25 -22.47 -40.84
C ILE A 11 -7.52 -21.79 -39.67
N LEU A 12 -6.34 -22.30 -39.28
CA LEU A 12 -5.55 -21.71 -38.21
C LEU A 12 -5.11 -20.27 -38.52
N LEU A 13 -4.68 -20.01 -39.76
CA LEU A 13 -4.30 -18.65 -40.20
C LEU A 13 -5.49 -17.69 -40.15
N ILE A 14 -6.68 -18.12 -40.57
CA ILE A 14 -7.90 -17.30 -40.49
C ILE A 14 -8.22 -16.92 -39.04
N ILE A 15 -8.12 -17.88 -38.11
CA ILE A 15 -8.37 -17.64 -36.68
C ILE A 15 -7.37 -16.63 -36.10
N ILE A 16 -6.08 -16.77 -36.40
CA ILE A 16 -5.04 -15.82 -35.95
C ILE A 16 -5.33 -14.41 -36.46
N THR A 17 -5.70 -14.30 -37.74
CA THR A 17 -6.03 -13.01 -38.36
C THR A 17 -7.24 -12.35 -37.69
N LEU A 18 -8.27 -13.14 -37.37
CA LEU A 18 -9.47 -12.68 -36.66
C LEU A 18 -9.12 -12.14 -35.26
N ILE A 19 -8.26 -12.83 -34.51
CA ILE A 19 -7.83 -12.41 -33.17
C ILE A 19 -7.11 -11.05 -33.22
N ILE A 20 -6.25 -10.84 -34.22
CA ILE A 20 -5.52 -9.58 -34.42
C ILE A 20 -6.50 -8.43 -34.72
N VAL A 21 -7.47 -8.66 -35.61
CA VAL A 21 -8.48 -7.65 -35.96
C VAL A 21 -9.34 -7.28 -34.75
N ILE A 22 -9.82 -8.27 -33.98
CA ILE A 22 -10.61 -8.04 -32.76
C ILE A 22 -9.79 -7.26 -31.72
N SER A 23 -8.52 -7.62 -31.53
CA SER A 23 -7.61 -6.94 -30.60
C SER A 23 -7.39 -5.48 -30.97
N ASN A 24 -7.21 -5.20 -32.26
CA ASN A 24 -7.05 -3.83 -32.76
C ASN A 24 -8.35 -3.02 -32.66
N ALA A 25 -9.50 -3.62 -32.93
CA ALA A 25 -10.80 -2.96 -32.77
C ALA A 25 -11.09 -2.60 -31.29
N LEU A 26 -10.73 -3.49 -30.36
CA LEU A 26 -10.82 -3.23 -28.92
C LEU A 26 -9.92 -2.07 -28.49
N ARG A 27 -8.66 -2.04 -28.96
CA ARG A 27 -7.73 -0.92 -28.69
C ARG A 27 -8.25 0.41 -29.24
N TYR A 28 -8.81 0.40 -30.45
CA TYR A 28 -9.39 1.60 -31.05
C TYR A 28 -10.59 2.13 -30.25
N LYS A 29 -11.45 1.22 -29.76
CA LYS A 29 -12.61 1.58 -28.95
C LYS A 29 -12.23 2.15 -27.58
N LEU A 30 -11.20 1.59 -26.93
CA LEU A 30 -10.68 2.14 -25.67
C LEU A 30 -9.99 3.50 -25.86
N GLY A 31 -9.28 3.71 -26.98
CA GLY A 31 -8.60 4.98 -27.26
C GLY A 31 -9.56 6.15 -27.53
N GLN A 32 -10.75 5.89 -28.09
CA GLN A 32 -11.75 6.92 -28.35
C GLN A 32 -12.43 7.46 -27.09
N GLN A 33 -12.50 6.69 -25.99
CA GLN A 33 -13.10 7.17 -24.74
C GLN A 33 -12.22 8.15 -23.95
N LEU A 34 -10.91 8.19 -24.22
CA LEU A 34 -9.97 9.07 -23.51
C LEU A 34 -9.86 10.49 -24.11
N ASN A 35 -10.40 10.72 -25.30
CA ASN A 35 -10.20 11.99 -26.04
C ASN A 35 -11.45 12.86 -26.21
N GLN A 36 -12.55 12.61 -25.47
CA GLN A 36 -13.77 13.44 -25.53
C GLN A 36 -14.05 14.23 -24.24
N SER A 37 -13.01 14.82 -23.64
CA SER A 37 -13.17 15.94 -22.70
C SER A 37 -12.99 17.25 -23.46
N SER A 38 -14.07 17.75 -24.06
CA SER A 38 -14.11 19.12 -24.57
C SER A 38 -14.54 20.07 -23.45
N LEU A 39 -13.58 20.84 -22.93
CA LEU A 39 -13.80 22.00 -22.07
C LEU A 39 -14.74 23.02 -22.77
N PRO A 40 -15.76 23.57 -22.08
CA PRO A 40 -16.45 24.75 -22.57
C PRO A 40 -15.58 26.00 -22.39
N THR A 41 -15.26 26.65 -23.51
CA THR A 41 -14.65 27.97 -23.58
C THR A 41 -15.61 29.02 -23.00
N LEU A 42 -15.25 29.60 -21.85
CA LEU A 42 -15.95 30.74 -21.27
C LEU A 42 -15.45 32.05 -21.91
N ALA A 43 -16.40 32.86 -22.37
CA ALA A 43 -16.21 34.21 -22.87
C ALA A 43 -15.74 35.19 -21.76
N PRO A 44 -15.06 36.29 -22.11
CA PRO A 44 -14.43 37.18 -21.13
C PRO A 44 -15.46 38.07 -20.42
N HIS A 45 -15.50 37.99 -19.08
CA HIS A 45 -16.28 38.90 -18.24
C HIS A 45 -15.40 40.06 -17.76
N ASN A 46 -15.84 41.29 -18.08
CA ASN A 46 -15.26 42.55 -17.63
C ASN A 46 -15.34 42.71 -16.10
N ILE A 47 -14.23 43.12 -15.48
CA ILE A 47 -14.11 43.53 -14.08
C ILE A 47 -14.14 45.07 -14.02
N PRO A 48 -15.08 45.70 -13.29
CA PRO A 48 -14.94 47.10 -12.92
C PRO A 48 -14.05 47.25 -11.68
N SER A 49 -12.92 47.94 -11.87
CA SER A 49 -12.06 48.46 -10.80
C SER A 49 -12.81 49.45 -9.90
N SER A 50 -12.96 49.13 -8.62
CA SER A 50 -13.29 50.10 -7.57
C SER A 50 -12.00 50.59 -6.90
N LYS A 51 -11.61 51.83 -7.22
CA LYS A 51 -10.56 52.58 -6.52
C LYS A 51 -11.19 53.26 -5.29
N ASN A 52 -10.75 52.87 -4.10
CA ASN A 52 -10.93 53.65 -2.88
C ASN A 52 -10.00 54.88 -2.94
N ASN A 53 -10.59 56.07 -3.03
CA ASN A 53 -9.91 57.34 -2.79
C ASN A 53 -10.57 58.00 -1.58
N ILE A 54 -9.82 58.11 -0.49
CA ILE A 54 -10.13 58.92 0.68
C ILE A 54 -9.84 60.38 0.29
N LYS A 55 -10.86 61.24 0.32
CA LYS A 55 -10.67 62.69 0.38
C LYS A 55 -11.78 63.36 1.20
N THR A 56 -11.34 63.95 2.29
CA THR A 56 -12.01 64.87 3.21
C THR A 56 -12.34 66.22 2.59
N SER A 57 -13.57 66.70 2.77
CA SER A 57 -14.00 68.12 2.86
C SER A 57 -15.54 68.15 2.86
N SER A 58 -16.20 68.38 4.00
CA SER A 58 -16.63 69.68 4.55
C SER A 58 -17.87 70.31 3.90
N SER A 59 -18.86 70.55 4.75
CA SER A 59 -19.81 71.69 4.76
C SER A 59 -21.15 71.58 4.01
N GLN A 60 -22.17 72.05 4.75
CA GLN A 60 -23.45 72.66 4.36
C GLN A 60 -24.68 71.77 4.10
N ASN A 61 -25.53 71.77 5.14
CA ASN A 61 -27.01 71.82 5.16
C ASN A 61 -27.55 73.02 4.30
N PRO A 62 -28.87 73.24 4.02
CA PRO A 62 -30.06 72.61 4.61
C PRO A 62 -31.30 72.37 3.69
N GLN A 63 -32.38 71.85 4.31
CA GLN A 63 -33.82 71.94 3.94
C GLN A 63 -34.27 71.10 2.72
N THR A 64 -35.43 70.41 2.69
CA THR A 64 -36.78 70.76 3.21
C THR A 64 -37.70 69.51 3.20
N ASN A 65 -38.63 69.42 4.17
CA ASN A 65 -40.06 68.98 4.14
C ASN A 65 -40.54 68.02 3.03
N GLN A 66 -41.40 67.01 3.27
CA GLN A 66 -42.73 67.14 3.89
C GLN A 66 -43.44 65.75 4.04
N THR A 67 -44.22 65.62 5.13
CA THR A 67 -45.52 64.90 5.30
C THR A 67 -45.68 63.37 5.35
N ASN A 68 -45.96 62.90 6.57
CA ASN A 68 -47.17 62.20 7.07
C ASN A 68 -47.74 60.94 6.38
N SER A 69 -47.73 59.82 7.12
CA SER A 69 -48.91 59.01 7.52
C SER A 69 -48.45 57.86 8.42
N ILE A 70 -48.48 58.00 9.74
CA ILE A 70 -49.44 57.36 10.66
C ILE A 70 -50.07 56.06 10.12
N ASN A 71 -49.65 54.91 10.68
CA ASN A 71 -50.60 54.02 11.36
C ASN A 71 -49.88 53.13 12.39
N ASN A 72 -50.41 53.20 13.61
CA ASN A 72 -50.05 52.41 14.78
C ASN A 72 -50.45 50.95 14.60
N THR A 73 -49.62 50.02 15.07
CA THR A 73 -50.07 48.97 16.00
C THR A 73 -48.89 48.55 16.86
N ALA A 74 -49.03 48.81 18.15
CA ALA A 74 -48.12 48.39 19.21
C ALA A 74 -48.44 46.97 19.67
N THR A 75 -47.43 46.12 19.90
CA THR A 75 -47.41 45.28 21.12
C THR A 75 -45.97 44.85 21.49
N ASN A 76 -45.50 45.46 22.58
CA ASN A 76 -44.62 44.99 23.66
C ASN A 76 -43.55 43.90 23.45
N SER A 77 -42.29 44.34 23.67
CA SER A 77 -41.35 43.92 24.72
C SER A 77 -41.33 42.47 25.22
N ASN A 78 -40.20 41.79 24.99
CA ASN A 78 -39.22 41.37 26.01
C ASN A 78 -37.98 40.80 25.27
N LYS A 79 -36.83 41.47 25.31
CA LYS A 79 -35.78 41.38 26.33
C LYS A 79 -35.08 40.00 26.34
N ALA A 80 -33.89 40.01 25.73
CA ALA A 80 -32.68 39.27 26.07
C ALA A 80 -32.79 37.75 26.33
N GLN A 81 -32.30 36.96 25.36
CA GLN A 81 -31.34 35.88 25.67
C GLN A 81 -30.52 35.54 24.43
N ASN A 82 -29.32 36.14 24.43
CA ASN A 82 -28.18 35.72 23.64
C ASN A 82 -27.57 34.53 24.39
N THR A 83 -27.64 33.32 23.83
CA THR A 83 -26.89 32.16 24.36
C THR A 83 -26.64 31.14 23.25
N GLN A 84 -25.52 31.33 22.54
CA GLN A 84 -24.46 30.32 22.45
C GLN A 84 -24.89 28.90 22.00
N THR A 85 -25.10 28.75 20.70
CA THR A 85 -25.06 27.45 19.98
C THR A 85 -23.95 27.51 18.94
N ASP A 86 -22.69 27.39 19.38
CA ASP A 86 -21.55 27.25 18.46
C ASP A 86 -20.45 26.28 18.96
N ILE A 87 -20.70 25.53 20.05
CA ILE A 87 -19.68 24.62 20.63
C ILE A 87 -19.94 23.14 20.30
N GLN A 88 -21.09 22.77 19.71
CA GLN A 88 -21.39 21.35 19.40
C GLN A 88 -20.84 20.82 18.06
N SER A 89 -20.32 21.66 17.17
CA SER A 89 -19.78 21.20 15.86
C SER A 89 -18.39 20.57 15.96
N GLN A 90 -17.54 21.00 16.91
CA GLN A 90 -16.15 20.53 17.00
C GLN A 90 -16.00 19.14 17.64
N ASN A 91 -16.90 18.73 18.53
CA ASN A 91 -16.81 17.41 19.18
C ASN A 91 -17.11 16.24 18.21
N SER A 92 -17.83 16.49 17.13
CA SER A 92 -18.13 15.49 16.09
C SER A 92 -16.93 15.13 15.21
N GLN A 93 -15.92 16.02 15.09
CA GLN A 93 -14.75 15.75 14.25
C GLN A 93 -13.78 14.75 14.90
N PHE A 94 -13.65 14.77 16.22
CA PHE A 94 -12.74 13.87 16.94
C PHE A 94 -13.19 12.40 16.94
N GLN A 95 -14.50 12.12 16.89
CA GLN A 95 -14.98 10.74 16.84
C GLN A 95 -14.58 10.00 15.55
N ILE A 96 -14.30 10.74 14.47
CA ILE A 96 -13.93 10.14 13.17
C ILE A 96 -12.48 9.64 13.19
N LEU A 97 -11.64 10.22 14.05
CA LEU A 97 -10.20 9.96 14.16
C LEU A 97 -9.85 8.83 15.15
N ALA A 98 -10.83 8.13 15.72
CA ALA A 98 -10.56 6.93 16.51
C ALA A 98 -10.07 5.78 15.60
N PRO A 99 -9.12 4.94 16.05
CA PRO A 99 -8.71 3.75 15.31
C PRO A 99 -9.88 2.82 14.96
N SER A 100 -9.74 2.01 13.91
CA SER A 100 -10.80 1.09 13.51
C SER A 100 -11.12 0.05 14.60
N ASN A 101 -12.40 -0.30 14.72
CA ASN A 101 -12.85 -1.39 15.58
C ASN A 101 -13.12 -2.65 14.72
N PRO A 102 -12.27 -3.69 14.77
CA PRO A 102 -12.39 -4.87 13.93
C PRO A 102 -13.71 -5.64 14.08
N LYS A 103 -14.39 -5.50 15.23
CA LYS A 103 -15.68 -6.15 15.49
C LYS A 103 -16.83 -5.54 14.69
N LEU A 104 -16.65 -4.32 14.18
CA LEU A 104 -17.65 -3.58 13.40
C LEU A 104 -17.44 -3.71 11.88
N ILE A 105 -16.47 -4.53 11.45
CA ILE A 105 -16.13 -4.74 10.04
C ILE A 105 -16.75 -6.05 9.57
N SER A 106 -17.66 -5.97 8.58
CA SER A 106 -18.34 -7.16 8.03
C SER A 106 -17.38 -8.02 7.21
N GLN A 107 -17.76 -9.27 6.87
CA GLN A 107 -16.91 -10.11 6.01
C GLN A 107 -16.79 -9.51 4.60
N LYS A 108 -17.90 -8.99 4.03
CA LYS A 108 -17.91 -8.27 2.74
C LYS A 108 -16.90 -7.12 2.76
N ASP A 109 -16.85 -6.37 3.85
CA ASP A 109 -15.89 -5.28 4.02
C ASP A 109 -14.44 -5.78 4.02
N LYS A 110 -14.14 -6.89 4.71
CA LYS A 110 -12.79 -7.48 4.72
C LYS A 110 -12.35 -7.92 3.32
N ASP A 111 -13.25 -8.55 2.57
CA ASP A 111 -12.98 -8.97 1.20
C ASP A 111 -12.71 -7.75 0.29
N ASN A 112 -13.51 -6.69 0.46
CA ASN A 112 -13.34 -5.41 -0.24
C ASN A 112 -12.03 -4.69 0.15
N MET A 113 -11.62 -4.72 1.42
CA MET A 113 -10.32 -4.18 1.87
C MET A 113 -9.15 -4.95 1.24
N GLN A 114 -9.25 -6.28 1.13
CA GLN A 114 -8.24 -7.08 0.44
C GLN A 114 -8.15 -6.72 -1.05
N TYR A 115 -9.28 -6.49 -1.71
CA TYR A 115 -9.31 -5.98 -3.07
C TYR A 115 -8.65 -4.60 -3.17
N LEU A 116 -9.02 -3.65 -2.30
CA LEU A 116 -8.52 -2.28 -2.26
C LEU A 116 -7.01 -2.20 -2.05
N ASN A 117 -6.43 -3.12 -1.26
CA ASN A 117 -4.98 -3.20 -1.05
C ASN A 117 -4.17 -3.42 -2.34
N ASN A 118 -4.79 -3.88 -3.43
CA ASN A 118 -4.10 -4.01 -4.72
C ASN A 118 -4.04 -2.70 -5.51
N PHE A 119 -4.78 -1.66 -5.08
CA PHE A 119 -4.90 -0.39 -5.79
C PHE A 119 -4.26 0.78 -5.06
N ILE A 120 -3.96 0.65 -3.77
CA ILE A 120 -3.36 1.72 -2.98
C ILE A 120 -1.82 1.72 -3.07
N PRO A 121 -1.17 2.89 -3.12
CA PRO A 121 -1.78 4.23 -3.13
C PRO A 121 -2.51 4.51 -4.45
N TYR A 122 -3.69 5.11 -4.36
CA TYR A 122 -4.50 5.49 -5.52
C TYR A 122 -4.61 7.01 -5.56
N ASP A 123 -4.20 7.63 -6.67
CA ASP A 123 -4.15 9.09 -6.78
C ASP A 123 -4.71 9.58 -8.12
N THR A 124 -5.57 10.60 -8.05
CA THR A 124 -6.19 11.26 -9.21
C THR A 124 -6.16 12.78 -9.01
N GLU A 125 -6.60 13.53 -10.02
CA GLU A 125 -6.74 14.99 -9.92
C GLU A 125 -7.79 15.40 -8.87
N ASP A 126 -8.85 14.59 -8.72
CA ASP A 126 -10.01 14.92 -7.89
C ASP A 126 -9.97 14.29 -6.48
N PHE A 127 -9.22 13.21 -6.26
CA PHE A 127 -9.06 12.61 -4.92
C PHE A 127 -7.85 11.66 -4.84
N SER A 128 -7.41 11.34 -3.62
CA SER A 128 -6.47 10.24 -3.35
C SER A 128 -7.01 9.28 -2.29
N ILE A 129 -6.49 8.05 -2.28
CA ILE A 129 -6.76 7.03 -1.27
C ILE A 129 -5.43 6.47 -0.78
N ASP A 130 -5.18 6.64 0.50
CA ASP A 130 -4.02 6.10 1.21
C ASP A 130 -4.47 5.24 2.39
N TYR A 131 -3.60 4.42 2.95
CA TYR A 131 -3.90 3.65 4.15
C TYR A 131 -3.06 4.14 5.34
N SER A 132 -3.74 4.51 6.42
CA SER A 132 -3.10 4.89 7.68
C SER A 132 -2.96 3.67 8.59
N SER A 133 -1.71 3.27 8.86
CA SER A 133 -1.39 2.25 9.85
C SER A 133 -1.73 2.69 11.28
N ILE A 134 -1.53 3.97 11.60
CA ILE A 134 -1.85 4.56 12.92
C ILE A 134 -3.34 4.41 13.25
N LEU A 135 -4.21 4.72 12.27
CA LEU A 135 -5.66 4.64 12.46
C LEU A 135 -6.24 3.28 12.06
N ASN A 136 -5.46 2.45 11.38
CA ASN A 136 -5.93 1.23 10.71
C ASN A 136 -7.18 1.52 9.85
N LYS A 137 -7.11 2.57 9.03
CA LYS A 137 -8.19 3.08 8.16
C LYS A 137 -7.63 3.60 6.84
N TYR A 138 -8.45 3.58 5.80
CA TYR A 138 -8.18 4.29 4.56
C TYR A 138 -8.49 5.78 4.72
N ILE A 139 -7.62 6.63 4.22
CA ILE A 139 -7.82 8.07 4.16
C ILE A 139 -8.14 8.43 2.71
N VAL A 140 -9.37 8.89 2.48
CA VAL A 140 -9.81 9.40 1.19
C VAL A 140 -9.70 10.92 1.24
N ALA A 141 -8.71 11.47 0.55
CA ALA A 141 -8.47 12.90 0.47
C ALA A 141 -9.12 13.47 -0.79
N THR A 142 -10.28 14.13 -0.66
CA THR A 142 -10.96 14.80 -1.78
C THR A 142 -10.25 16.11 -2.13
N LYS A 143 -9.97 16.32 -3.43
CA LYS A 143 -9.30 17.49 -3.99
C LYS A 143 -10.31 18.34 -4.78
N GLY A 144 -10.24 19.66 -4.63
CA GLY A 144 -11.11 20.59 -5.34
C GLY A 144 -12.60 20.45 -5.02
N GLY A 145 -13.46 21.11 -5.81
CA GLY A 145 -14.91 21.12 -5.61
C GLY A 145 -15.64 19.85 -6.09
N ASN A 146 -14.99 19.02 -6.91
CA ASN A 146 -15.58 17.82 -7.50
C ASN A 146 -15.16 16.52 -6.80
N GLY A 147 -14.21 16.57 -5.86
CA GLY A 147 -13.56 15.39 -5.31
C GLY A 147 -14.50 14.36 -4.68
N GLU A 148 -15.52 14.80 -3.94
CA GLU A 148 -16.48 13.90 -3.31
C GLU A 148 -17.37 13.17 -4.33
N SER A 149 -17.77 13.87 -5.40
CA SER A 149 -18.56 13.30 -6.49
C SER A 149 -17.73 12.29 -7.31
N ALA A 150 -16.49 12.66 -7.65
CA ALA A 150 -15.55 11.80 -8.37
C ALA A 150 -15.24 10.53 -7.57
N PHE A 151 -14.95 10.68 -6.27
CA PHE A 151 -14.75 9.55 -5.36
C PHE A 151 -15.99 8.64 -5.28
N SER A 152 -17.18 9.22 -5.08
CA SER A 152 -18.42 8.45 -4.96
C SER A 152 -18.72 7.67 -6.24
N HIS A 153 -18.45 8.26 -7.40
CA HIS A 153 -18.60 7.61 -8.70
C HIS A 153 -17.63 6.42 -8.82
N TRP A 154 -16.33 6.65 -8.60
CA TRP A 154 -15.29 5.62 -8.64
C TRP A 154 -15.59 4.47 -7.66
N ALA A 155 -15.97 4.79 -6.42
CA ALA A 155 -16.25 3.78 -5.40
C ALA A 155 -17.49 2.96 -5.75
N LYS A 156 -18.49 3.55 -6.41
CA LYS A 156 -19.68 2.84 -6.90
C LYS A 156 -19.33 1.90 -8.05
N GLU A 157 -18.53 2.35 -9.02
CA GLU A 157 -18.08 1.52 -10.15
C GLU A 157 -17.27 0.30 -9.69
N ASN A 158 -16.51 0.44 -8.60
CA ASN A 158 -15.71 -0.64 -8.01
C ASN A 158 -16.48 -1.45 -6.95
N SER A 159 -17.77 -1.20 -6.72
CA SER A 159 -18.56 -1.85 -5.65
C SER A 159 -17.98 -1.69 -4.23
N LEU A 160 -17.26 -0.59 -3.99
CA LEU A 160 -16.59 -0.24 -2.73
C LEU A 160 -17.31 0.85 -1.93
N LEU A 161 -18.32 1.51 -2.50
CA LEU A 161 -18.97 2.68 -1.88
C LEU A 161 -19.50 2.39 -0.47
N ASP A 162 -20.20 1.27 -0.27
CA ASP A 162 -20.72 0.90 1.05
C ASP A 162 -19.59 0.69 2.08
N THR A 163 -18.51 0.02 1.65
CA THR A 163 -17.35 -0.29 2.50
C THR A 163 -16.57 0.97 2.87
N LEU A 164 -16.35 1.87 1.92
CA LEU A 164 -15.63 3.12 2.18
C LEU A 164 -16.49 4.19 2.87
N ASN A 165 -17.82 4.06 2.83
CA ASN A 165 -18.70 4.88 3.68
C ASN A 165 -18.76 4.39 5.13
N ASN A 166 -18.24 3.20 5.43
CA ASN A 166 -18.11 2.72 6.81
C ASN A 166 -17.01 3.50 7.52
N LYS A 167 -17.40 4.32 8.51
CA LYS A 167 -16.48 5.16 9.32
C LYS A 167 -15.44 4.37 10.13
N ASN A 168 -15.64 3.05 10.30
CA ASN A 168 -14.63 2.18 10.90
C ASN A 168 -13.54 1.76 9.90
N ILE A 169 -13.76 1.95 8.60
CA ILE A 169 -12.86 1.49 7.54
C ILE A 169 -12.16 2.67 6.87
N ALA A 170 -12.90 3.76 6.60
CA ALA A 170 -12.32 4.91 5.93
C ALA A 170 -12.74 6.24 6.56
N ILE A 171 -11.89 7.23 6.33
CA ILE A 171 -12.09 8.64 6.66
C ILE A 171 -12.09 9.41 5.34
N ILE A 172 -13.21 10.03 5.01
CA ILE A 172 -13.35 10.89 3.83
C ILE A 172 -13.21 12.34 4.30
N SER A 173 -12.22 13.05 3.76
CA SER A 173 -11.96 14.45 4.14
C SER A 173 -11.28 15.19 3.00
N ASN A 174 -11.20 16.52 3.10
CA ASN A 174 -10.41 17.35 2.19
C ASN A 174 -8.93 17.48 2.63
N LYS A 175 -8.47 16.60 3.53
CA LYS A 175 -7.12 16.61 4.11
C LYS A 175 -6.33 15.41 3.62
N THR A 176 -5.04 15.59 3.40
CA THR A 176 -4.13 14.48 3.10
C THR A 176 -3.92 13.58 4.30
N ILE A 177 -3.36 12.39 4.10
CA ILE A 177 -3.02 11.47 5.20
C ILE A 177 -2.09 12.12 6.24
N GLN A 178 -1.12 12.94 5.80
CA GLN A 178 -0.22 13.66 6.71
C GLN A 178 -0.97 14.71 7.53
N GLU A 179 -1.88 15.46 6.90
CA GLU A 179 -2.71 16.44 7.61
C GLU A 179 -3.72 15.79 8.56
N VAL A 180 -4.20 14.58 8.25
CA VAL A 180 -5.03 13.80 9.18
C VAL A 180 -4.20 13.35 10.38
N HIS A 181 -2.95 12.93 10.18
CA HIS A 181 -2.07 12.50 11.27
C HIS A 181 -1.71 13.64 12.22
N THR A 182 -1.55 14.87 11.73
CA THR A 182 -1.26 16.03 12.60
C THR A 182 -2.45 16.43 13.49
N LEU A 183 -3.66 15.97 13.17
CA LEU A 183 -4.87 16.20 13.97
C LEU A 183 -5.08 15.14 15.06
N LEU A 184 -4.27 14.08 15.09
CA LEU A 184 -4.41 13.03 16.09
C LEU A 184 -4.03 13.55 17.48
N PRO A 185 -4.72 13.12 18.54
CA PRO A 185 -4.29 13.37 19.91
C PRO A 185 -2.83 12.93 20.11
N PRO A 186 -2.01 13.64 20.90
CA PRO A 186 -0.62 13.30 21.15
C PRO A 186 -0.41 11.84 21.59
N GLU A 187 -1.38 11.24 22.28
CA GLU A 187 -1.36 9.84 22.72
C GLU A 187 -1.44 8.83 21.56
N LEU A 188 -1.98 9.24 20.41
CA LEU A 188 -2.03 8.46 19.18
C LEU A 188 -0.96 8.88 18.17
N GLN A 189 -0.30 10.01 18.39
CA GLN A 189 0.89 10.39 17.64
C GLN A 189 2.08 9.55 18.14
N PRO A 190 3.02 9.17 17.26
CA PRO A 190 4.23 8.46 17.67
C PRO A 190 4.99 9.29 18.73
N THR A 191 5.03 8.83 19.98
CA THR A 191 5.67 9.58 21.08
C THR A 191 7.18 9.59 20.89
N GLN A 192 7.80 10.77 20.85
CA GLN A 192 9.26 10.94 20.91
C GLN A 192 9.70 11.02 22.38
N ASP A 193 10.11 9.90 22.99
CA ASP A 193 10.47 9.87 24.42
C ASP A 193 11.97 10.13 24.73
N PRO A 194 12.30 10.66 25.93
CA PRO A 194 13.68 10.97 26.37
C PRO A 194 14.49 9.72 26.81
N GLN A 195 15.79 9.70 26.52
CA GLN A 195 16.72 8.55 26.62
C GLN A 195 16.90 7.87 27.99
N GLU A 196 16.98 6.52 28.00
CA GLU A 196 17.40 5.67 29.15
C GLU A 196 18.37 4.54 28.71
N ASN A 197 19.38 4.19 29.53
CA ASN A 197 20.57 3.37 29.19
C ASN A 197 20.49 1.90 29.68
N THR A 198 20.72 0.88 28.81
CA THR A 198 21.12 -0.49 29.23
C THR A 198 22.02 -1.23 28.20
N SER A 199 23.04 -1.96 28.67
CA SER A 199 24.24 -2.34 27.88
C SER A 199 24.34 -3.80 27.39
N THR A 200 23.38 -4.67 27.67
CA THR A 200 23.54 -6.11 27.37
C THR A 200 22.99 -6.54 25.99
N GLN A 201 22.12 -5.75 25.36
CA GLN A 201 21.59 -6.01 24.01
C GLN A 201 22.54 -5.58 22.87
N GLN A 202 23.57 -4.78 23.17
CA GLN A 202 24.51 -4.25 22.16
C GLN A 202 25.30 -5.33 21.41
N LYS A 203 25.54 -6.49 22.04
CA LYS A 203 26.41 -7.52 21.46
C LYS A 203 25.74 -8.33 20.33
N GLN A 204 24.41 -8.51 20.38
CA GLN A 204 23.66 -9.16 19.29
C GLN A 204 23.31 -8.18 18.16
N ILE A 205 23.06 -6.91 18.50
CA ILE A 205 22.81 -5.83 17.53
C ILE A 205 24.09 -5.51 16.73
N SER A 206 25.26 -5.58 17.35
CA SER A 206 26.57 -5.41 16.68
C SER A 206 26.83 -6.44 15.57
N LEU A 207 26.36 -7.68 15.73
CA LEU A 207 26.56 -8.73 14.72
C LEU A 207 25.68 -8.50 13.48
N LEU A 208 24.44 -8.04 13.70
CA LEU A 208 23.48 -7.71 12.65
C LEU A 208 23.86 -6.43 11.89
N LEU A 209 24.37 -5.42 12.60
CA LEU A 209 24.89 -4.19 11.98
C LEU A 209 26.19 -4.41 11.20
N ASN A 210 27.07 -5.32 11.66
CA ASN A 210 28.27 -5.70 10.90
C ASN A 210 27.93 -6.40 9.58
N LEU A 211 26.87 -7.22 9.53
CA LEU A 211 26.39 -7.79 8.27
C LEU A 211 25.79 -6.72 7.35
N PHE A 212 25.11 -5.72 7.90
CA PHE A 212 24.59 -4.58 7.14
C PHE A 212 25.71 -3.69 6.56
N ASN A 213 26.77 -3.42 7.33
CA ASN A 213 27.92 -2.62 6.89
C ASN A 213 28.75 -3.29 5.79
N VAL A 214 28.72 -4.62 5.67
CA VAL A 214 29.39 -5.36 4.58
C VAL A 214 28.65 -5.19 3.25
N PHE A 215 27.33 -4.97 3.26
CA PHE A 215 26.53 -4.80 2.04
C PHE A 215 26.31 -3.33 1.65
N PHE A 216 26.32 -2.41 2.62
CA PHE A 216 26.13 -0.99 2.39
C PHE A 216 27.25 -0.24 3.11
N SER A 217 28.24 0.27 2.37
CA SER A 217 29.38 1.02 2.93
C SER A 217 28.94 2.34 3.58
N ILE A 218 28.38 2.27 4.78
CA ILE A 218 28.00 3.44 5.59
C ILE A 218 29.16 3.74 6.55
N PRO A 219 29.67 4.98 6.64
CA PRO A 219 30.76 5.32 7.55
C PRO A 219 30.35 5.23 9.03
N ASP A 220 31.27 4.68 9.83
CA ASP A 220 31.15 4.40 11.27
C ASP A 220 31.00 5.66 12.13
N THR A 221 29.85 6.35 12.11
CA THR A 221 29.50 7.34 13.14
C THR A 221 27.99 7.48 13.32
N ALA A 222 27.33 6.50 13.96
CA ALA A 222 26.02 6.73 14.60
C ALA A 222 25.76 5.65 15.65
N THR A 223 25.98 5.95 16.93
CA THR A 223 25.50 5.12 18.03
C THR A 223 24.09 5.57 18.38
N MET A 224 23.08 4.73 18.09
CA MET A 224 21.68 4.94 18.45
C MET A 224 21.19 3.87 19.43
N SER A 225 20.41 4.29 20.43
CA SER A 225 19.61 3.42 21.31
C SER A 225 18.12 3.56 21.00
N PHE A 226 17.34 2.49 21.22
CA PHE A 226 15.95 2.34 20.76
C PHE A 226 14.97 2.21 21.94
N ASN A 227 13.79 2.83 21.81
CA ASN A 227 12.62 2.57 22.65
C ASN A 227 11.40 2.23 21.76
N TYR A 228 10.54 1.31 22.20
CA TYR A 228 9.53 0.64 21.38
C TYR A 228 8.13 0.75 22.00
N ASP A 229 7.23 1.51 21.37
CA ASP A 229 5.78 1.30 21.46
C ASP A 229 5.11 1.76 20.16
N VAL A 230 4.96 0.82 19.21
CA VAL A 230 4.16 0.98 17.98
C VAL A 230 3.17 -0.19 17.91
N PRO A 231 1.87 0.05 17.65
CA PRO A 231 0.88 -1.01 17.63
C PRO A 231 1.20 -2.02 16.52
N THR A 232 1.51 -3.21 16.99
CA THR A 232 1.96 -4.37 16.24
C THR A 232 0.75 -5.13 15.69
N PRO A 233 0.78 -5.63 14.43
CA PRO A 233 -0.21 -6.61 14.00
C PRO A 233 -0.07 -7.87 14.87
N THR A 234 -1.06 -8.12 15.72
CA THR A 234 -1.08 -9.30 16.59
C THR A 234 -1.01 -10.56 15.72
N PRO A 235 -0.06 -11.47 15.96
CA PRO A 235 -0.07 -12.78 15.31
C PRO A 235 -1.38 -13.46 15.66
N THR A 236 -2.19 -13.78 14.66
CA THR A 236 -3.35 -14.66 14.85
C THR A 236 -2.83 -15.96 15.45
N ALA A 237 -3.36 -16.34 16.62
CA ALA A 237 -2.98 -17.56 17.33
C ALA A 237 -2.91 -18.75 16.36
N TYR A 238 -1.78 -19.46 16.41
CA TYR A 238 -1.51 -20.65 15.60
C TYR A 238 -2.67 -21.64 15.72
N LEU A 239 -3.47 -21.76 14.66
CA LEU A 239 -4.02 -23.07 14.34
C LEU A 239 -2.82 -23.93 13.99
N GLN A 240 -2.61 -24.99 14.78
CA GLN A 240 -1.68 -26.06 14.49
C GLN A 240 -1.81 -26.39 12.99
N PRO A 241 -0.73 -26.31 12.18
CA PRO A 241 -0.86 -26.47 10.75
C PRO A 241 -1.50 -27.83 10.50
N SER A 242 -2.72 -27.82 9.97
CA SER A 242 -3.25 -29.00 9.29
C SER A 242 -2.17 -29.35 8.28
N ILE A 243 -1.60 -30.55 8.40
CA ILE A 243 -0.66 -31.11 7.44
C ILE A 243 -1.42 -31.21 6.13
N PHE A 244 -1.46 -30.10 5.39
CA PHE A 244 -1.90 -30.08 4.03
C PHE A 244 -0.72 -30.71 3.30
N ASN A 245 -0.86 -32.02 3.04
CA ASN A 245 -0.15 -32.69 1.98
C ASN A 245 -0.89 -32.29 0.70
N PRO A 246 -0.54 -31.18 0.01
CA PRO A 246 -0.97 -31.06 -1.37
C PRO A 246 -0.45 -32.31 -2.10
N PRO A 247 -1.15 -32.80 -3.12
CA PRO A 247 -0.64 -33.86 -3.96
C PRO A 247 0.60 -33.34 -4.69
N PHE A 248 1.75 -33.48 -4.04
CA PHE A 248 3.04 -33.46 -4.72
C PHE A 248 3.02 -34.70 -5.62
N SER A 249 2.65 -34.48 -6.87
CA SER A 249 3.13 -35.29 -7.99
C SER A 249 4.62 -35.53 -7.72
N SER A 250 4.97 -36.78 -7.41
CA SER A 250 6.31 -37.25 -7.08
C SER A 250 7.34 -36.62 -8.01
N PHE A 251 8.03 -35.58 -7.53
CA PHE A 251 9.22 -35.10 -8.21
C PHE A 251 10.24 -36.24 -8.16
N PRO A 252 10.96 -36.52 -9.26
CA PRO A 252 12.01 -37.51 -9.23
C PRO A 252 13.05 -37.05 -8.20
N SER A 253 13.18 -37.82 -7.12
CA SER A 253 14.20 -37.63 -6.10
C SER A 253 15.57 -37.71 -6.79
N SER A 254 16.16 -36.55 -7.11
CA SER A 254 17.52 -36.51 -7.63
C SER A 254 18.43 -36.96 -6.49
N SER A 255 19.15 -38.06 -6.70
CA SER A 255 20.12 -38.61 -5.75
C SER A 255 21.36 -37.72 -5.72
N GLN A 256 21.24 -36.53 -5.12
CA GLN A 256 22.37 -35.66 -4.82
C GLN A 256 22.89 -35.97 -3.41
N PRO A 257 24.21 -35.97 -3.19
CA PRO A 257 24.81 -36.27 -1.89
C PRO A 257 24.33 -35.27 -0.85
N SER A 258 23.75 -35.78 0.25
CA SER A 258 23.21 -34.97 1.33
C SER A 258 24.33 -34.32 2.13
N THR A 259 24.73 -33.11 1.77
CA THR A 259 25.29 -32.23 2.80
C THR A 259 24.13 -31.76 3.65
N ASN A 260 24.16 -32.07 4.95
CA ASN A 260 23.19 -31.48 5.87
C ASN A 260 23.26 -29.95 5.72
N PRO A 261 22.13 -29.27 5.53
CA PRO A 261 22.14 -27.82 5.49
C PRO A 261 22.75 -27.26 6.75
N GLN A 262 23.47 -26.15 6.63
CA GLN A 262 23.98 -25.47 7.81
C GLN A 262 22.80 -24.90 8.58
N THR A 263 22.75 -25.18 9.89
CA THR A 263 21.72 -24.62 10.77
C THR A 263 22.30 -23.39 11.47
N GLY A 264 21.70 -22.23 11.24
CA GLY A 264 21.98 -21.00 11.98
C GLY A 264 20.92 -20.80 13.06
N GLY A 265 20.99 -21.59 14.14
CA GLY A 265 19.88 -21.71 15.10
C GLY A 265 18.73 -22.54 14.52
N ASP A 266 17.50 -22.06 14.65
CA ASP A 266 16.30 -22.74 14.12
C ASP A 266 16.09 -22.54 12.62
N TYR A 267 16.96 -21.77 11.96
CA TYR A 267 16.88 -21.45 10.54
C TYR A 267 17.83 -22.31 9.70
N ILE A 268 17.35 -22.69 8.53
CA ILE A 268 18.06 -23.51 7.55
C ILE A 268 18.77 -22.59 6.55
N TYR A 269 20.08 -22.77 6.42
CA TYR A 269 20.93 -22.02 5.50
C TYR A 269 21.49 -22.94 4.40
N PHE A 270 21.43 -22.46 3.16
CA PHE A 270 22.00 -23.10 1.98
C PHE A 270 23.02 -22.18 1.31
N SER A 271 24.26 -22.63 1.14
CA SER A 271 25.24 -21.85 0.37
C SER A 271 24.98 -22.01 -1.13
N GLN A 272 24.84 -20.89 -1.84
CA GLN A 272 24.57 -20.87 -3.30
C GLN A 272 25.74 -21.48 -4.12
N CYS A 273 26.97 -21.30 -3.64
CA CYS A 273 28.19 -21.58 -4.39
C CYS A 273 29.03 -22.69 -3.77
N GLU A 274 28.49 -23.47 -2.84
CA GLU A 274 29.15 -24.66 -2.30
C GLU A 274 28.48 -25.92 -2.82
N GLU A 275 29.20 -27.03 -2.71
CA GLU A 275 28.64 -28.35 -2.99
C GLU A 275 27.48 -28.65 -2.02
N PRO A 276 26.42 -29.34 -2.48
CA PRO A 276 26.28 -29.97 -3.80
C PRO A 276 25.61 -29.06 -4.85
N TYR A 277 25.32 -27.80 -4.51
CA TYR A 277 24.44 -26.96 -5.34
C TYR A 277 25.19 -26.17 -6.41
N ARG A 278 26.50 -25.96 -6.23
CA ARG A 278 27.34 -25.12 -7.09
C ARG A 278 27.11 -25.35 -8.59
N GLU A 279 27.14 -26.61 -9.01
CA GLU A 279 27.08 -27.03 -10.42
C GLU A 279 25.65 -27.38 -10.89
N TYR A 280 24.64 -27.23 -10.03
CA TYR A 280 23.27 -27.57 -10.42
C TYR A 280 22.76 -26.60 -11.52
N PRO A 281 22.23 -27.10 -12.65
CA PRO A 281 21.81 -26.26 -13.76
C PRO A 281 20.52 -25.48 -13.44
N LEU A 282 20.61 -24.15 -13.43
CA LEU A 282 19.47 -23.25 -13.34
C LEU A 282 18.80 -23.05 -14.71
N THR A 283 19.62 -22.78 -15.73
CA THR A 283 19.21 -22.71 -17.15
C THR A 283 20.12 -23.61 -17.99
N SER A 284 19.95 -23.62 -19.31
CA SER A 284 20.83 -24.39 -20.21
C SER A 284 22.30 -23.94 -20.18
N SER A 285 22.58 -22.72 -19.72
CA SER A 285 23.92 -22.13 -19.74
C SER A 285 24.41 -21.58 -18.40
N LYS A 286 23.58 -21.67 -17.34
CA LYS A 286 23.89 -21.11 -16.03
C LYS A 286 23.60 -22.10 -14.91
N THR A 287 24.45 -22.10 -13.89
CA THR A 287 24.26 -22.89 -12.66
C THR A 287 23.65 -22.07 -11.53
N ILE A 288 23.29 -22.72 -10.42
CA ILE A 288 22.86 -22.05 -9.18
C ILE A 288 23.96 -21.10 -8.68
N CYS A 289 25.24 -21.49 -8.68
CA CYS A 289 26.30 -20.59 -8.20
C CYS A 289 26.34 -19.27 -8.99
N GLN A 290 26.10 -19.31 -10.31
CA GLN A 290 26.21 -18.12 -11.15
C GLN A 290 25.00 -17.18 -11.04
N CYS A 291 23.81 -17.71 -10.78
CA CYS A 291 22.55 -16.98 -11.02
C CYS A 291 21.40 -17.35 -10.06
N GLY A 292 21.66 -18.19 -9.06
CA GLY A 292 20.66 -18.86 -8.25
C GLY A 292 20.38 -18.22 -6.89
N CYS A 293 20.68 -16.93 -6.70
CA CYS A 293 20.42 -16.24 -5.43
C CYS A 293 18.93 -16.32 -5.03
N GLY A 294 18.01 -16.08 -5.96
CA GLY A 294 16.58 -16.17 -5.73
C GLY A 294 16.11 -17.57 -5.30
N PRO A 295 16.34 -18.64 -6.08
CA PRO A 295 15.97 -20.00 -5.70
C PRO A 295 16.60 -20.47 -4.39
N THR A 296 17.85 -20.07 -4.13
CA THR A 296 18.56 -20.41 -2.89
C THR A 296 17.90 -19.74 -1.68
N THR A 297 17.59 -18.45 -1.76
CA THR A 297 16.90 -17.73 -0.67
C THR A 297 15.47 -18.24 -0.45
N VAL A 298 14.73 -18.52 -1.53
CA VAL A 298 13.38 -19.12 -1.42
C VAL A 298 13.46 -20.50 -0.73
N SER A 299 14.47 -21.30 -1.06
CA SER A 299 14.73 -22.59 -0.41
C SER A 299 15.00 -22.44 1.10
N MET A 300 15.79 -21.44 1.52
CA MET A 300 16.00 -21.14 2.94
C MET A 300 14.70 -20.78 3.68
N ILE A 301 13.87 -19.92 3.08
CA ILE A 301 12.59 -19.49 3.67
C ILE A 301 11.65 -20.69 3.79
N LEU A 302 11.43 -21.42 2.70
CA LEU A 302 10.55 -22.58 2.69
C LEU A 302 11.00 -23.63 3.69
N SER A 303 12.32 -23.86 3.79
CA SER A 303 12.85 -24.86 4.70
C SER A 303 12.73 -24.47 6.16
N SER A 304 13.02 -23.21 6.48
CA SER A 304 12.97 -22.72 7.86
C SER A 304 11.56 -22.62 8.41
N TYR A 305 10.58 -22.21 7.59
CA TYR A 305 9.21 -21.93 8.08
C TYR A 305 8.22 -23.06 7.89
N LEU A 306 8.40 -23.91 6.87
CA LEU A 306 7.49 -25.03 6.62
C LEU A 306 8.01 -26.36 7.17
N GLY A 307 9.23 -26.38 7.74
CA GLY A 307 9.86 -27.59 8.27
C GLY A 307 10.13 -28.65 7.19
N ARG A 308 10.23 -28.23 5.92
CA ARG A 308 10.47 -29.12 4.78
C ARG A 308 11.92 -28.98 4.35
N SER A 309 12.62 -30.05 4.01
CA SER A 309 13.96 -29.95 3.42
C SER A 309 13.88 -29.60 1.93
N ILE A 310 13.34 -28.42 1.59
CA ILE A 310 13.23 -27.95 0.21
C ILE A 310 14.56 -27.31 -0.17
N THR A 311 15.36 -28.02 -0.96
CA THR A 311 16.72 -27.61 -1.35
C THR A 311 16.72 -26.60 -2.51
N PRO A 312 17.84 -25.91 -2.79
CA PRO A 312 17.93 -25.02 -3.95
C PRO A 312 17.59 -25.71 -5.29
N PRO A 313 18.06 -26.95 -5.58
CA PRO A 313 17.58 -27.74 -6.72
C PRO A 313 16.06 -27.90 -6.81
N ASP A 314 15.39 -28.23 -5.70
CA ASP A 314 13.92 -28.42 -5.69
C ASP A 314 13.21 -27.13 -6.11
N VAL A 315 13.66 -25.99 -5.58
CA VAL A 315 13.11 -24.69 -5.96
C VAL A 315 13.40 -24.38 -7.42
N VAL A 316 14.61 -24.65 -7.93
CA VAL A 316 14.92 -24.49 -9.36
C VAL A 316 13.96 -25.27 -10.25
N GLU A 317 13.64 -26.52 -9.90
CA GLU A 317 12.66 -27.31 -10.66
C GLU A 317 11.26 -26.71 -10.62
N ILE A 318 10.83 -26.13 -9.49
CA ILE A 318 9.59 -25.36 -9.41
C ILE A 318 9.63 -24.17 -10.37
N TYR A 319 10.70 -23.38 -10.37
CA TYR A 319 10.86 -22.26 -11.31
C TYR A 319 10.82 -22.72 -12.78
N LYS A 320 11.50 -23.82 -13.12
CA LYS A 320 11.50 -24.39 -14.47
C LYS A 320 10.11 -24.85 -14.90
N SER A 321 9.38 -25.54 -14.01
CA SER A 321 8.03 -26.03 -14.29
C SER A 321 7.04 -24.91 -14.62
N GLN A 322 7.31 -23.69 -14.15
CA GLN A 322 6.49 -22.50 -14.40
C GLN A 322 7.02 -21.62 -15.54
N GLY A 323 8.09 -22.02 -16.22
CA GLY A 323 8.76 -21.19 -17.23
C GLY A 323 9.38 -19.91 -16.67
N ARG A 324 9.80 -19.93 -15.39
CA ARG A 324 10.34 -18.78 -14.65
C ARG A 324 11.82 -18.91 -14.30
N ALA A 325 12.45 -20.03 -14.62
CA ALA A 325 13.89 -20.22 -14.39
C ALA A 325 14.70 -19.36 -15.37
N GLN A 326 15.35 -18.33 -14.84
CA GLN A 326 16.22 -17.41 -15.58
C GLN A 326 17.40 -16.99 -14.70
N CYS A 327 18.38 -16.29 -15.28
CA CYS A 327 19.46 -15.72 -14.47
C CYS A 327 18.92 -14.52 -13.69
N GLY A 328 18.95 -14.60 -12.37
CA GLY A 328 18.20 -13.67 -11.51
C GLY A 328 16.74 -14.10 -11.36
N THR A 329 16.12 -13.66 -10.27
CA THR A 329 14.72 -13.94 -9.98
C THR A 329 13.99 -12.62 -9.86
N SER A 330 12.80 -12.53 -10.45
CA SER A 330 11.95 -11.37 -10.20
C SER A 330 11.21 -11.54 -8.87
N LEU A 331 11.02 -10.44 -8.15
CA LEU A 331 10.25 -10.41 -6.90
C LEU A 331 8.88 -11.05 -7.06
N GLY A 332 8.18 -10.77 -8.17
CA GLY A 332 6.89 -11.37 -8.48
C GLY A 332 6.94 -12.91 -8.63
N SER A 333 8.03 -13.47 -9.16
CA SER A 333 8.18 -14.93 -9.28
C SER A 333 8.46 -15.58 -7.92
N ALA A 334 9.35 -14.99 -7.11
CA ALA A 334 9.62 -15.47 -5.76
C ALA A 334 8.37 -15.42 -4.88
N LYS A 335 7.65 -14.30 -4.92
CA LYS A 335 6.38 -14.13 -4.22
C LYS A 335 5.37 -15.20 -4.61
N LYS A 336 5.16 -15.40 -5.91
CA LYS A 336 4.22 -16.41 -6.39
C LYS A 336 4.57 -17.81 -5.88
N ILE A 337 5.82 -18.23 -6.04
CA ILE A 337 6.27 -19.57 -5.65
C ILE A 337 6.15 -19.78 -4.14
N MET A 338 6.63 -18.84 -3.32
CA MET A 338 6.49 -18.96 -1.86
C MET A 338 5.02 -19.04 -1.44
N GLY A 339 4.13 -18.27 -2.08
CA GLY A 339 2.71 -18.24 -1.76
C GLY A 339 2.00 -19.54 -2.11
N GLU A 340 2.33 -20.13 -3.27
CA GLU A 340 1.81 -21.45 -3.69
C GLU A 340 2.29 -22.59 -2.78
N GLN A 341 3.42 -22.41 -2.08
CA GLN A 341 3.91 -23.36 -1.08
C GLN A 341 3.29 -23.17 0.31
N GLY A 342 2.41 -22.19 0.49
CA GLY A 342 1.69 -21.93 1.74
C GLY A 342 2.39 -20.94 2.69
N VAL A 343 3.44 -20.25 2.23
CA VAL A 343 4.02 -19.14 3.00
C VAL A 343 3.07 -17.95 2.93
N LYS A 344 2.78 -17.34 4.07
CA LYS A 344 2.07 -16.05 4.11
C LYS A 344 3.04 -14.95 3.69
N ILE A 345 2.69 -14.22 2.63
CA ILE A 345 3.53 -13.17 2.07
C ILE A 345 2.78 -11.86 2.16
N SER A 346 3.53 -10.77 2.32
CA SER A 346 2.99 -9.44 2.11
C SER A 346 3.94 -8.54 1.34
N ASP A 347 3.35 -7.62 0.60
CA ASP A 347 4.04 -6.45 0.04
C ASP A 347 4.08 -5.29 1.04
N TYR A 348 3.74 -5.50 2.33
CA TYR A 348 3.60 -4.44 3.36
C TYR A 348 4.88 -3.65 3.69
N ILE A 349 5.97 -3.85 2.96
CA ILE A 349 6.97 -2.80 2.88
C ILE A 349 6.32 -1.71 2.03
N VAL A 350 5.74 -0.72 2.72
CA VAL A 350 5.23 0.55 2.14
C VAL A 350 6.11 0.88 0.95
N PRO A 351 5.57 1.13 -0.26
CA PRO A 351 6.43 1.37 -1.40
C PRO A 351 7.31 2.57 -1.07
N TYR A 352 8.55 2.27 -0.68
CA TYR A 352 9.61 3.24 -0.50
C TYR A 352 9.92 3.70 -1.92
N ASN A 353 9.10 4.63 -2.38
CA ASN A 353 9.33 5.29 -3.63
C ASN A 353 10.58 6.16 -3.50
N GLU A 354 11.09 6.56 -4.66
CA GLU A 354 12.27 7.41 -4.80
C GLU A 354 12.08 8.79 -4.13
N ASN A 355 10.85 9.10 -3.68
CA ASN A 355 10.42 10.41 -3.20
C ASN A 355 10.52 10.59 -1.69
N GLY A 356 11.61 10.13 -1.07
CA GLY A 356 12.11 10.74 0.16
C GLY A 356 11.74 10.07 1.49
N TYR A 357 11.71 8.74 1.53
CA TYR A 357 11.77 8.04 2.82
C TYR A 357 13.19 8.13 3.39
N LYS A 358 13.28 8.45 4.68
CA LYS A 358 14.56 8.39 5.37
C LYS A 358 14.93 6.95 5.63
N ILE A 359 16.22 6.62 5.51
CA ILE A 359 16.71 5.25 5.71
C ILE A 359 16.41 4.75 7.14
N GLU A 360 16.32 5.67 8.10
CA GLU A 360 15.96 5.37 9.48
C GLU A 360 14.53 4.86 9.62
N ASP A 361 13.59 5.43 8.85
CA ASP A 361 12.18 5.01 8.86
C ASP A 361 12.05 3.60 8.27
N VAL A 362 12.74 3.36 7.15
CA VAL A 362 12.85 2.04 6.50
C VAL A 362 13.40 1.00 7.47
N ALA A 363 14.50 1.33 8.15
CA ALA A 363 15.15 0.42 9.08
C ALA A 363 14.27 0.12 10.30
N ASN A 364 13.51 1.10 10.79
CA ASN A 364 12.61 0.92 11.92
C ASN A 364 11.42 0.02 11.57
N ASP A 365 10.82 0.21 10.39
CA ASP A 365 9.77 -0.67 9.88
C ASP A 365 10.27 -2.10 9.71
N MET A 366 11.42 -2.28 9.04
CA MET A 366 12.02 -3.62 8.85
C MET A 366 12.29 -4.30 10.19
N LYS A 367 12.82 -3.57 11.19
CA LYS A 367 13.01 -4.11 12.55
C LYS A 367 11.70 -4.52 13.19
N SER A 368 10.64 -3.73 13.03
CA SER A 368 9.31 -4.05 13.53
C SER A 368 8.79 -5.35 12.91
N TYR A 369 8.90 -5.52 11.59
CA TYR A 369 8.52 -6.76 10.92
C TYR A 369 9.31 -7.96 11.43
N VAL A 370 10.64 -7.85 11.52
CA VAL A 370 11.50 -8.95 12.00
C VAL A 370 11.16 -9.34 13.44
N LYS A 371 10.94 -8.37 14.34
CA LYS A 371 10.51 -8.62 15.72
C LYS A 371 9.18 -9.38 15.81
N ASN A 372 8.33 -9.20 14.82
CA ASN A 372 7.03 -9.84 14.71
C ASN A 372 7.04 -11.16 13.94
N GLY A 373 8.23 -11.73 13.72
CA GLY A 373 8.41 -13.04 13.11
C GLY A 373 8.34 -13.03 11.59
N TRP A 374 8.35 -11.85 10.93
CA TRP A 374 8.45 -11.77 9.48
C TRP A 374 9.89 -11.89 9.00
N THR A 375 10.09 -12.58 7.87
CA THR A 375 11.34 -12.53 7.11
C THR A 375 11.27 -11.47 6.05
N ILE A 376 12.32 -10.66 5.92
CA ILE A 376 12.46 -9.70 4.83
C ILE A 376 13.16 -10.38 3.66
N PHE A 377 12.53 -10.32 2.48
CA PHE A 377 13.08 -10.83 1.23
C PHE A 377 13.34 -9.65 0.28
N VAL A 378 14.59 -9.48 -0.15
CA VAL A 378 15.06 -8.36 -0.99
C VAL A 378 15.79 -8.93 -2.21
N LEU A 379 15.62 -8.31 -3.38
CA LEU A 379 16.24 -8.69 -4.65
C LEU A 379 16.90 -7.51 -5.35
#